data_AF-A0A7Z2VYZ3-F1
#
_entry.id   AF-A0A7Z2VYZ3-F1
#
_cell.length_a   1.000
_cell.length_b   1.000
_cell.length_c   1.000
_cell.angle_alpha   90.00
_cell.angle_beta   90.00
_cell.angle_gamma   90.00
#
_symmetry.space_group_name_H-M   'P 1'
#
loop_
_entity.id
_entity.type
_entity.pdbx_description
1 polymer ?
#
loop_
_entity_poly.entity_id
_entity_poly.type
_entity_poly.pdbx_seq_one_letter_code
_entity_poly.pdbx_strand_id
1 'polypeptide(L)'
;MNFSLHFLEHDVSIAEDTWTALATTGSDISLENVRATVAAVLERGGAFTVEDSNGQVVRRIESAADFEGYMQDVAMQRQQFQQTQA
;
A
#
# COMPACT_ATOMS: atom_id res chain seq x y z
N MET A 1 8.65 -12.79 14.61
CA MET A 1 9.28 -12.33 13.35
C MET A 1 9.21 -10.82 13.40
N ASN A 2 10.33 -10.13 13.60
CA ASN A 2 10.35 -8.66 13.65
C ASN A 2 10.80 -8.14 12.29
N PHE A 3 9.98 -7.26 11.71
CA PHE A 3 10.35 -6.51 10.52
C PHE A 3 10.95 -5.18 10.99
N SER A 4 12.20 -4.91 10.59
CA SER A 4 12.87 -3.64 10.82
C SER A 4 12.88 -2.86 9.50
N LEU A 5 12.19 -1.72 9.48
CA LEU A 5 12.18 -0.80 8.34
C LEU A 5 13.27 0.26 8.56
N HIS A 6 14.29 0.24 7.71
CA HIS A 6 15.36 1.23 7.69
C HIS A 6 14.94 2.43 6.82
N PHE A 7 14.50 3.52 7.44
CA PHE A 7 14.09 4.76 6.77
C PHE A 7 15.29 5.66 6.42
N LEU A 8 16.21 5.17 5.59
CA LEU A 8 17.26 6.01 4.96
C LEU A 8 16.88 6.47 3.55
N GLU A 9 15.89 5.81 2.95
CA GLU A 9 15.34 6.17 1.65
C GLU A 9 14.00 6.87 1.88
N HIS A 10 13.81 8.02 1.24
CA HIS A 10 12.55 8.75 1.26
C HIS A 10 11.46 8.00 0.48
N ASP A 11 11.79 6.89 -0.19
CA ASP A 11 10.83 6.11 -0.96
C ASP A 11 10.59 4.76 -0.29
N VAL A 12 9.34 4.30 -0.35
CA VAL A 12 8.95 2.95 0.06
C VAL A 12 8.38 2.21 -1.14
N SER A 13 8.79 0.96 -1.31
CA SER A 13 8.25 0.06 -2.33
C SER A 13 7.63 -1.18 -1.71
N ILE A 14 6.61 -1.71 -2.39
CA ILE A 14 6.01 -3.00 -2.07
C ILE A 14 5.78 -3.78 -3.36
N ALA A 15 5.99 -5.09 -3.32
CA ALA A 15 5.65 -5.96 -4.43
C ALA A 15 4.13 -5.98 -4.67
N GLU A 16 3.72 -6.02 -5.94
CA GLU A 16 2.33 -5.98 -6.40
C GLU A 16 1.51 -7.14 -5.84
N ASP A 17 2.10 -8.33 -5.75
CA ASP A 17 1.46 -9.53 -5.19
C ASP A 17 1.14 -9.34 -3.70
N THR A 18 2.10 -8.80 -2.95
CA THR A 18 2.02 -8.52 -1.52
C THR A 18 0.98 -7.42 -1.26
N TRP A 19 1.00 -6.36 -2.08
CA TRP A 19 0.00 -5.31 -2.00
C TRP A 19 -1.40 -5.83 -2.32
N THR A 20 -1.56 -6.59 -3.40
CA THR A 20 -2.84 -7.21 -3.78
C THR A 20 -3.39 -8.09 -2.67
N ALA A 21 -2.55 -8.93 -2.05
CA ALA A 21 -2.94 -9.79 -0.95
C ALA A 21 -3.36 -8.97 0.29
N LEU A 22 -2.59 -7.96 0.66
CA LEU A 22 -2.90 -7.05 1.76
C LEU A 22 -4.21 -6.29 1.52
N ALA A 23 -4.37 -5.74 0.31
CA ALA A 23 -5.53 -4.98 -0.09
C ALA A 23 -6.80 -5.83 -0.01
N THR A 24 -6.80 -7.04 -0.56
CA THR A 24 -8.01 -7.88 -0.67
C THR A 24 -8.31 -8.73 0.56
N THR A 25 -7.28 -9.29 1.21
CA THR A 25 -7.43 -10.32 2.27
C THR A 25 -6.70 -9.99 3.56
N GLY A 26 -5.84 -8.97 3.57
CA GLY A 26 -5.11 -8.56 4.76
C GLY A 26 -6.04 -8.06 5.88
N SER A 27 -5.58 -8.14 7.13
CA SER A 27 -6.34 -7.60 8.26
C SER A 27 -6.46 -6.07 8.18
N ASP A 28 -7.52 -5.51 8.76
CA ASP A 28 -7.72 -4.05 8.79
C ASP A 28 -6.56 -3.35 9.50
N ILE A 29 -6.06 -3.93 10.60
CA ILE A 29 -4.90 -3.41 11.34
C ILE A 29 -3.63 -3.38 10.47
N SER A 30 -3.42 -4.41 9.65
CA SER A 30 -2.28 -4.44 8.72
C SER A 30 -2.36 -3.30 7.71
N LEU A 31 -3.56 -3.06 7.17
CA LEU A 31 -3.80 -2.02 6.17
C LEU A 31 -3.67 -0.61 6.77
N GLU A 32 -4.17 -0.39 7.98
CA GLU A 32 -4.02 0.86 8.74
C GLU A 32 -2.55 1.19 9.01
N ASN A 33 -1.75 0.20 9.41
CA ASN A 33 -0.32 0.40 9.65
C ASN A 33 0.44 0.78 8.37
N VAL A 34 0.11 0.16 7.23
CA VAL A 34 0.70 0.52 5.95
C VAL A 34 0.25 1.92 5.54
N ARG A 35 -1.02 2.29 5.76
CA ARG A 35 -1.53 3.63 5.50
C ARG A 35 -0.77 4.70 6.29
N ALA A 36 -0.56 4.48 7.58
CA ALA A 36 0.21 5.39 8.43
C ALA A 36 1.67 5.53 7.97
N THR A 37 2.29 4.42 7.54
CA THR A 37 3.66 4.42 7.03
C THR A 37 3.78 5.21 5.74
N VAL A 38 2.89 4.98 4.77
CA VAL A 38 2.89 5.69 3.48
C VAL A 38 2.60 7.18 3.70
N ALA A 39 1.64 7.55 4.55
CA ALA A 39 1.37 8.94 4.88
C ALA A 39 2.62 9.66 5.43
N ALA A 40 3.33 9.04 6.38
CA ALA A 40 4.55 9.60 6.95
C ALA A 40 5.69 9.76 5.92
N VAL A 41 5.74 8.90 4.90
CA VAL A 41 6.69 9.01 3.79
C VAL A 41 6.34 10.18 2.89
N LEU A 42 5.07 10.30 2.50
CA LEU A 42 4.58 11.38 1.64
C LEU A 42 4.75 12.77 2.31
N GLU A 43 4.50 12.87 3.61
CA GLU A 43 4.73 14.09 4.40
C GLU A 43 6.19 14.55 4.39
N ARG A 44 7.13 13.63 4.19
CA ARG A 44 8.58 13.90 4.11
C ARG A 44 9.08 14.11 2.68
N GLY A 45 8.16 14.29 1.72
CA GLY A 45 8.48 14.49 0.31
C GLY A 45 8.90 13.21 -0.41
N GLY A 46 8.59 12.05 0.17
CA GLY A 46 8.85 10.75 -0.39
C GLY A 46 7.77 10.24 -1.34
N ALA A 47 8.00 9.09 -1.95
CA ALA A 47 7.00 8.39 -2.76
C ALA A 47 6.77 6.96 -2.29
N PHE A 48 5.55 6.47 -2.51
CA PHE A 48 5.21 5.05 -2.40
C PHE A 48 5.04 4.44 -3.78
N THR A 49 5.68 3.29 -3.99
CA THR A 49 5.63 2.57 -5.26
C THR A 49 5.12 1.15 -5.06
N VAL A 50 4.38 0.67 -6.05
CA VAL A 50 4.03 -0.74 -6.20
C VAL A 50 4.82 -1.27 -7.39
N GLU A 51 5.56 -2.35 -7.18
CA GLU A 51 6.47 -2.92 -8.16
C GLU A 51 6.01 -4.31 -8.59
N ASP A 52 6.13 -4.62 -9.89
CA ASP A 52 5.92 -5.98 -10.39
C ASP A 52 7.07 -6.93 -9.97
N SER A 53 6.95 -8.21 -10.35
CA SER A 53 7.98 -9.22 -10.04
C SER A 53 9.34 -8.99 -10.73
N ASN A 54 9.41 -8.09 -11.70
CA ASN A 54 10.64 -7.68 -12.36
C ASN A 54 11.24 -6.40 -11.75
N GLY A 55 10.65 -5.86 -10.68
CA GLY A 55 11.05 -4.60 -10.07
C GLY A 55 10.63 -3.36 -10.88
N GLN A 56 9.69 -3.49 -11.81
CA GLN A 56 9.15 -2.35 -12.54
C GLN A 56 8.03 -1.68 -11.75
N VAL A 57 8.08 -0.36 -11.62
CA VAL A 57 7.04 0.42 -10.96
C VAL A 57 5.76 0.41 -11.80
N VAL A 58 4.73 -0.26 -11.29
CA VAL A 58 3.38 -0.30 -11.89
C VAL A 58 2.45 0.76 -11.31
N ARG A 59 2.79 1.31 -10.14
CA ARG A 59 2.09 2.44 -9.53
C ARG A 59 3.05 3.27 -8.72
N ARG A 60 2.93 4.60 -8.82
CA ARG A 60 3.68 5.57 -8.03
C ARG A 60 2.73 6.58 -7.41
N ILE A 61 2.89 6.82 -6.11
CA ILE A 61 2.06 7.69 -5.30
C ILE A 61 2.99 8.71 -4.64
N GLU A 62 2.80 9.98 -4.99
CA GLU A 62 3.67 11.09 -4.57
C GLU A 62 2.94 12.12 -3.72
N SER A 63 1.62 11.95 -3.53
CA SER A 63 0.82 12.83 -2.68
C SER A 63 -0.15 12.06 -1.80
N ALA A 64 -0.49 12.66 -0.66
CA ALA A 64 -1.50 12.10 0.24
C ALA A 64 -2.88 12.01 -0.43
N ALA A 65 -3.22 12.96 -1.32
CA ALA A 65 -4.50 12.94 -2.04
C ALA A 65 -4.61 11.73 -2.99
N ASP A 66 -3.54 11.43 -3.72
CA ASP A 66 -3.50 10.26 -4.61
C ASP A 66 -3.59 8.96 -3.80
N PHE A 67 -2.93 8.93 -2.64
CA PHE A 67 -2.99 7.79 -1.75
C PHE A 67 -4.38 7.55 -1.19
N GLU A 68 -5.07 8.60 -0.74
CA GLU A 68 -6.44 8.50 -0.23
C GLU A 68 -7.42 8.04 -1.30
N GLY A 69 -7.30 8.55 -2.54
CA GLY A 69 -8.09 8.06 -3.67
C GLY A 69 -7.84 6.57 -3.92
N TYR A 70 -6.58 6.13 -3.87
CA TYR A 70 -6.26 4.73 -4.04
C TYR A 70 -6.82 3.83 -2.93
N MET A 71 -6.82 4.31 -1.68
CA MET A 71 -7.38 3.58 -0.55
C MET A 71 -8.90 3.41 -0.65
N GLN A 72 -9.60 4.35 -1.30
CA GLN A 72 -11.03 4.19 -1.60
C GLN A 72 -11.28 3.06 -2.60
N ASP A 73 -10.45 2.96 -3.65
CA ASP A 73 -10.52 1.84 -4.60
C ASP A 73 -10.29 0.50 -3.90
N VAL A 74 -9.30 0.43 -3.01
CA VAL A 74 -8.99 -0.76 -2.21
C VAL A 74 -10.17 -1.14 -1.32
N ALA A 75 -10.80 -0.18 -0.64
CA ALA A 75 -11.96 -0.45 0.20
C ALA A 75 -13.13 -1.03 -0.62
N MET A 76 -13.34 -0.49 -1.83
CA MET A 76 -14.39 -0.98 -2.73
C MET A 76 -14.09 -2.40 -3.24
N GLN A 77 -12.83 -2.69 -3.58
CA GLN A 77 -12.38 -4.04 -3.96
C GLN A 77 -12.55 -5.06 -2.82
N ARG A 78 -12.20 -4.69 -1.58
CA ARG A 78 -12.42 -5.54 -0.40
C ARG A 78 -13.88 -5.92 -0.23
N GLN A 79 -14.79 -4.94 -0.33
CA GLN A 79 -16.21 -5.18 -0.19
C GLN A 79 -16.71 -6.17 -1.25
N GLN A 80 -16.30 -6.00 -2.51
CA GLN A 80 -16.64 -6.93 -3.59
C GLN A 80 -16.10 -8.34 -3.32
N PHE A 81 -14.84 -8.44 -2.91
CA PHE A 81 -14.19 -9.72 -2.62
C PHE A 81 -14.86 -10.49 -1.47
N GLN A 82 -15.30 -9.77 -0.43
CA GLN A 82 -16.05 -10.33 0.70
C GLN A 82 -17.46 -10.78 0.28
N GLN A 83 -18.15 -10.03 -0.60
CA GLN A 83 -19.46 -10.41 -1.11
C GLN A 83 -19.41 -11.65 -2.01
N THR A 84 -18.34 -11.82 -2.80
CA THR A 84 -18.18 -13.01 -3.67
C THR A 84 -17.83 -14.29 -2.92
N GLN A 85 -17.44 -14.20 -1.65
CA GLN A 85 -17.09 -15.34 -0.80
C GLN A 85 -18.17 -15.69 0.24
N ALA A 86 -19.25 -14.91 0.31
CA ALA A 86 -20.41 -15.13 1.18
C ALA A 86 -21.47 -15.99 0.47
#